data_AF-A0A6N7XFW5-F1
#
_entry.id   AF-A0A6N7XFW5-F1
#
_cell.length_a   1.000
_cell.length_b   1.000
_cell.length_c   1.000
_cell.angle_alpha   90.00
_cell.angle_beta   90.00
_cell.angle_gamma   90.00
#
_symmetry.space_group_name_H-M   'P 1'
#
loop_
_entity.id
_entity.type
_entity.pdbx_description
1 polymer ?
#
loop_
_entity_poly.entity_id
_entity_poly.type
_entity_poly.pdbx_seq_one_letter_code
_entity_poly.pdbx_strand_id
1 'polypeptide(L)'
;MKEFWSIVQLVFTGIGGWLGYFLGGCDGLILALLLFVVADYITGIMCAISDKKLSSEVGFKGICRKVLIFMLVGIANVLDVQVIGNGSILRTAVIFFYLSNEGISLLENAAHLGLPIPEKLKKVLEQLHDRSEEDKDGE
;
A
#
# COMPACT_ATOMS: atom_id res chain seq x y z
N MET A 1 -19.15 -19.42 24.60
CA MET A 1 -18.38 -18.16 24.41
C MET A 1 -16.87 -18.39 24.31
N LYS A 2 -16.23 -19.10 25.25
CA LYS A 2 -14.77 -19.36 25.20
C LYS A 2 -14.36 -20.10 23.92
N GLU A 3 -15.08 -21.15 23.54
CA GLU A 3 -14.80 -21.91 22.30
C GLU A 3 -14.93 -21.06 21.03
N PHE A 4 -15.95 -20.19 20.97
CA PHE A 4 -16.12 -19.25 19.85
C PHE A 4 -14.93 -18.30 19.71
N TRP A 5 -14.46 -17.72 20.82
CA TRP A 5 -13.26 -16.86 20.83
C TRP A 5 -12.00 -17.62 20.41
N SER A 6 -11.84 -18.86 20.87
CA SER A 6 -10.71 -19.71 20.50
C SER A 6 -10.70 -20.06 19.01
N ILE A 7 -11.86 -20.36 18.43
CA ILE A 7 -11.99 -20.62 16.98
C ILE A 7 -11.60 -19.38 16.17
N VAL A 8 -12.08 -18.21 16.58
CA VAL A 8 -11.73 -16.94 15.93
C VAL A 8 -10.21 -16.71 15.99
N GLN A 9 -9.60 -16.84 17.16
CA GLN A 9 -8.14 -16.71 17.32
C GLN A 9 -7.35 -17.70 16.45
N LEU A 10 -7.82 -18.94 16.36
CA LEU A 10 -7.18 -19.98 15.56
C LEU A 10 -7.21 -19.64 14.07
N VAL A 11 -8.36 -19.16 13.57
CA VAL A 11 -8.50 -18.72 12.17
C VAL A 11 -7.58 -17.53 11.89
N PHE A 12 -7.57 -16.51 12.75
CA PHE A 12 -6.69 -15.35 12.57
C PHE A 12 -5.21 -15.73 12.63
N THR A 13 -4.84 -16.64 13.53
CA THR A 13 -3.46 -17.12 13.65
C THR A 13 -3.04 -17.92 12.42
N GLY A 14 -3.92 -18.78 11.91
CA GLY A 14 -3.67 -19.56 10.69
C GLY A 14 -3.50 -18.67 9.46
N ILE A 15 -4.42 -17.72 9.26
CA ILE A 15 -4.35 -16.75 8.16
C ILE A 15 -3.12 -15.86 8.30
N GLY A 16 -2.85 -15.34 9.50
CA GLY A 16 -1.70 -14.49 9.77
C GLY A 16 -0.37 -15.22 9.56
N GLY A 17 -0.28 -16.48 10.00
CA GLY A 17 0.90 -17.33 9.77
C GLY A 17 1.13 -17.61 8.29
N TRP A 18 0.07 -17.94 7.55
CA TRP A 18 0.13 -18.14 6.10
C TRP A 18 0.53 -16.86 5.35
N LEU A 19 -0.08 -15.72 5.69
CA LEU A 19 0.25 -14.42 5.09
C LEU A 19 1.69 -14.02 5.40
N GLY A 20 2.15 -14.22 6.63
CA GLY A 20 3.53 -13.98 7.03
C GLY A 20 4.50 -14.82 6.20
N TYR A 21 4.20 -16.10 5.99
CA TYR A 21 4.99 -16.96 5.10
C TYR A 21 4.96 -16.49 3.65
N PHE A 22 3.77 -16.19 3.11
CA PHE A 22 3.58 -15.75 1.72
C PHE A 22 4.33 -14.46 1.40
N LEU A 23 4.34 -13.49 2.33
CA LEU A 23 5.05 -12.22 2.20
C LEU A 23 6.57 -12.32 2.48
N GLY A 24 7.08 -13.51 2.85
CA GLY A 24 8.50 -13.72 3.11
C GLY A 24 8.95 -13.29 4.51
N GLY A 25 8.03 -13.24 5.46
CA GLY A 25 8.25 -12.85 6.84
C GLY A 25 7.70 -11.46 7.20
N CYS A 26 7.79 -11.12 8.48
CA CYS A 26 7.44 -9.80 9.00
C CYS A 26 8.72 -9.07 9.42
N ASP A 27 9.44 -8.55 8.44
CA ASP A 27 10.65 -7.75 8.65
C ASP A 27 10.38 -6.24 8.56
N GLY A 28 11.43 -5.44 8.75
CA GLY A 28 11.33 -3.98 8.73
C GLY A 28 10.81 -3.39 7.42
N LEU A 29 11.01 -4.05 6.28
CA LEU A 29 10.54 -3.56 4.97
C LEU A 29 9.03 -3.76 4.84
N ILE A 30 8.52 -4.92 5.22
CA ILE A 30 7.06 -5.18 5.26
C ILE A 30 6.39 -4.24 6.27
N LEU A 31 7.00 -4.03 7.44
CA LEU A 31 6.48 -3.11 8.44
C LEU A 31 6.45 -1.67 7.92
N ALA A 32 7.51 -1.22 7.25
CA ALA A 32 7.56 0.11 6.65
C ALA A 32 6.48 0.29 5.56
N LEU A 33 6.33 -0.68 4.67
CA LEU A 33 5.28 -0.66 3.64
C LEU A 33 3.88 -0.61 4.25
N LEU A 34 3.62 -1.42 5.29
CA LEU A 34 2.35 -1.41 6.01
C LEU A 34 2.06 -0.03 6.63
N LEU A 35 3.05 0.59 7.27
CA LEU A 35 2.90 1.92 7.86
C LEU A 35 2.60 2.97 6.79
N PHE A 36 3.29 2.94 5.66
CA PHE A 36 3.04 3.85 4.54
C PHE A 36 1.64 3.69 3.96
N VAL A 37 1.21 2.45 3.71
CA VAL A 37 -0.15 2.15 3.20
C VAL A 37 -1.23 2.62 4.17
N VAL A 38 -1.06 2.38 5.48
CA VAL A 38 -2.03 2.79 6.50
C VAL A 38 -2.07 4.32 6.62
N ALA A 39 -0.91 4.96 6.68
CA ALA A 39 -0.82 6.42 6.75
C ALA A 39 -1.46 7.06 5.51
N ASP A 40 -1.13 6.57 4.31
CA ASP A 40 -1.69 7.07 3.06
C ASP A 40 -3.21 6.95 3.04
N TYR A 41 -3.75 5.78 3.41
CA TYR A 41 -5.20 5.58 3.47
C TYR A 41 -5.90 6.53 4.46
N ILE A 42 -5.33 6.72 5.65
CA ILE A 42 -5.84 7.68 6.63
C ILE A 42 -5.80 9.10 6.07
N THR A 43 -4.69 9.51 5.45
CA THR A 43 -4.58 10.85 4.84
C THR A 43 -5.54 11.06 3.67
N GLY A 44 -5.74 10.05 2.82
CA GLY A 44 -6.70 10.10 1.73
C GLY A 44 -8.15 10.23 2.24
N ILE A 45 -8.50 9.55 3.34
CA ILE A 45 -9.78 9.76 4.00
C ILE A 45 -9.89 11.20 4.52
N MET A 46 -8.85 11.73 5.18
CA MET A 46 -8.87 13.11 5.67
C MET A 46 -9.07 14.13 4.54
N CYS A 47 -8.40 13.94 3.39
CA CYS A 47 -8.63 14.74 2.18
C CYS A 47 -10.10 14.68 1.73
N ALA A 48 -10.67 13.47 1.60
CA ALA A 48 -12.04 13.29 1.16
C ALA A 48 -13.08 13.90 2.13
N ILE A 49 -12.79 13.89 3.43
CA ILE A 49 -13.60 14.58 4.46
C ILE A 49 -13.49 16.09 4.27
N SER A 50 -12.28 16.63 4.11
CA SER A 50 -12.04 18.07 3.89
C SER A 50 -12.79 18.59 2.67
N ASP A 51 -12.79 17.81 1.60
CA ASP A 51 -13.48 18.14 0.34
C ASP A 51 -15.00 17.91 0.40
N LYS A 52 -15.52 17.35 1.50
CA LYS A 52 -16.90 16.87 1.64
C LYS A 52 -17.34 15.91 0.53
N LYS A 53 -16.39 15.19 -0.07
CA LYS A 53 -16.58 14.21 -1.16
C LYS A 53 -16.29 12.79 -0.67
N LEU A 54 -16.99 12.37 0.37
CA LEU A 54 -16.91 11.00 0.85
C LEU A 54 -17.71 10.07 -0.06
N SER A 55 -16.99 9.34 -0.93
CA SER A 55 -17.56 8.23 -1.70
C SER A 55 -16.97 6.91 -1.22
N SER A 56 -17.84 5.99 -0.79
CA SER A 56 -17.45 4.64 -0.40
C SER A 56 -16.88 3.83 -1.57
N GLU A 57 -17.30 4.11 -2.80
CA GLU A 57 -16.79 3.48 -4.01
C GLU A 57 -15.31 3.84 -4.24
N VAL A 58 -14.96 5.12 -4.04
CA VAL A 58 -13.57 5.59 -4.13
C VAL A 58 -12.72 4.97 -3.01
N GLY A 59 -13.25 4.93 -1.79
CA GLY A 59 -12.57 4.29 -0.66
C GLY A 59 -12.32 2.79 -0.87
N PHE A 60 -13.30 2.07 -1.42
CA PHE A 60 -13.17 0.65 -1.74
C PHE A 60 -12.13 0.41 -2.83
N LYS A 61 -12.14 1.21 -3.90
CA LYS A 61 -11.12 1.17 -4.96
C LYS A 61 -9.71 1.41 -4.39
N GLY A 62 -9.60 2.35 -3.44
CA GLY A 62 -8.37 2.60 -2.69
C GLY A 62 -7.87 1.36 -1.95
N ILE A 63 -8.71 0.75 -1.10
CA ILE A 63 -8.36 -0.47 -0.35
C ILE A 63 -7.98 -1.62 -1.30
N CYS A 64 -8.75 -1.84 -2.37
CA CYS A 64 -8.48 -2.87 -3.35
C CYS A 64 -7.06 -2.72 -3.93
N ARG A 65 -6.67 -1.50 -4.28
CA ARG A 65 -5.31 -1.20 -4.76
C ARG A 65 -4.25 -1.57 -3.74
N LYS A 66 -4.45 -1.25 -2.44
CA LYS A 66 -3.50 -1.60 -1.37
C LYS A 66 -3.40 -3.11 -1.15
N VAL A 67 -4.50 -3.86 -1.29
CA VAL A 67 -4.47 -5.33 -1.22
C VAL A 67 -3.64 -5.92 -2.37
N LEU A 68 -3.75 -5.37 -3.58
CA LEU A 68 -2.95 -5.78 -4.73
C LEU A 68 -1.44 -5.57 -4.51
N ILE A 69 -1.04 -4.51 -3.79
CA ILE A 69 0.36 -4.28 -3.42
C ILE A 69 0.92 -5.48 -2.64
N PHE A 70 0.24 -5.89 -1.58
CA PHE A 70 0.70 -7.04 -0.77
C PHE A 70 0.63 -8.35 -1.53
N MET A 71 -0.33 -8.51 -2.45
CA MET A 71 -0.38 -9.67 -3.33
C MET A 71 0.85 -9.74 -4.24
N LEU A 72 1.26 -8.63 -4.85
CA LEU A 72 2.44 -8.56 -5.71
C LEU A 72 3.74 -8.78 -4.93
N VAL A 73 3.84 -8.25 -3.71
CA VAL A 73 4.97 -8.52 -2.81
C VAL A 73 5.09 -10.01 -2.51
N GLY A 74 3.97 -10.68 -2.22
CA GLY A 74 3.97 -12.13 -1.95
C GLY A 74 4.30 -12.96 -3.20
N ILE A 75 3.82 -12.57 -4.37
CA ILE A 75 4.22 -13.21 -5.64
C ILE A 75 5.73 -13.04 -5.86
N ALA A 76 6.27 -11.84 -5.66
CA ALA A 76 7.70 -11.59 -5.79
C ALA A 76 8.54 -12.43 -4.81
N ASN A 77 8.06 -12.59 -3.56
CA ASN A 77 8.68 -13.49 -2.59
C ASN A 77 8.65 -14.96 -3.05
N VAL A 78 7.51 -15.44 -3.55
CA VAL A 78 7.40 -16.80 -4.07
C VAL A 78 8.36 -17.02 -5.25
N LEU A 79 8.51 -16.04 -6.14
CA LEU A 79 9.46 -16.11 -7.25
C LEU A 79 10.92 -16.14 -6.75
N ASP A 80 11.27 -15.28 -5.80
CA ASP A 80 12.59 -15.26 -5.18
C ASP A 80 12.95 -16.63 -4.58
N VAL A 81 12.04 -17.21 -3.80
CA VAL A 81 12.27 -18.46 -3.07
C VAL A 81 12.20 -19.69 -3.98
N GLN A 82 11.20 -19.77 -4.86
CA GLN A 82 10.88 -21.00 -5.60
C GLN A 82 11.52 -21.05 -6.99
N VAL A 83 11.81 -19.91 -7.61
CA VAL A 83 12.32 -19.85 -9.00
C VAL A 83 13.78 -19.43 -9.04
N ILE A 84 14.13 -18.34 -8.35
CA ILE A 84 15.49 -17.77 -8.38
C ILE A 84 16.43 -18.54 -7.44
N GLY A 85 15.90 -18.99 -6.28
CA GLY A 85 16.64 -19.80 -5.33
C GLY A 85 17.76 -19.06 -4.60
N ASN A 86 17.82 -17.72 -4.69
CA ASN A 86 18.82 -16.90 -4.02
C ASN A 86 18.25 -15.53 -3.61
N GLY A 87 18.04 -15.35 -2.31
CA GLY A 87 17.81 -14.06 -1.67
C GLY A 87 16.36 -13.58 -1.73
N SER A 88 16.18 -12.27 -1.51
CA SER A 88 14.89 -11.59 -1.47
C SER A 88 14.87 -10.37 -2.40
N ILE A 89 15.57 -10.47 -3.54
CA ILE A 89 15.88 -9.31 -4.39
C ILE A 89 14.60 -8.77 -5.03
N LEU A 90 13.78 -9.62 -5.66
CA LEU A 90 12.54 -9.17 -6.29
C LEU A 90 11.55 -8.66 -5.24
N ARG A 91 11.39 -9.39 -4.13
CA ARG A 91 10.55 -8.97 -3.01
C ARG A 91 10.95 -7.58 -2.52
N THR A 92 12.25 -7.36 -2.31
CA THR A 92 12.78 -6.08 -1.84
C THR A 92 12.53 -4.98 -2.88
N ALA A 93 12.79 -5.25 -4.17
CA ALA A 93 12.57 -4.28 -5.24
C ALA A 93 11.09 -3.88 -5.35
N VAL A 94 10.16 -4.84 -5.28
CA VAL A 94 8.71 -4.59 -5.30
C VAL A 94 8.27 -3.80 -4.08
N ILE A 95 8.79 -4.12 -2.89
CA ILE A 95 8.51 -3.34 -1.67
C ILE A 95 8.98 -1.90 -1.84
N PHE A 96 10.22 -1.66 -2.28
CA PHE A 96 10.74 -0.30 -2.47
C PHE A 96 9.96 0.49 -3.54
N PHE A 97 9.55 -0.18 -4.61
CA PHE A 97 8.70 0.43 -5.64
C PHE A 97 7.38 0.91 -5.04
N TYR A 98 6.67 0.04 -4.31
CA TYR A 98 5.39 0.44 -3.70
C TYR A 98 5.55 1.38 -2.51
N LEU A 99 6.62 1.27 -1.73
CA LEU A 99 6.93 2.25 -0.69
C LEU A 99 7.10 3.65 -1.28
N SER A 100 7.73 3.75 -2.45
CA SER A 100 7.85 5.02 -3.19
C SER A 100 6.50 5.52 -3.69
N ASN A 101 5.67 4.64 -4.27
CA ASN A 101 4.31 5.00 -4.74
C ASN A 101 3.42 5.50 -3.60
N GLU A 102 3.42 4.79 -2.47
CA GLU A 102 2.68 5.16 -1.27
C GLU A 102 3.23 6.44 -0.63
N GLY A 103 4.55 6.63 -0.67
CA GLY A 103 5.19 7.86 -0.20
C GLY A 103 4.81 9.09 -1.04
N ILE A 104 4.74 8.94 -2.37
CA ILE A 104 4.28 9.99 -3.29
C ILE A 104 2.83 10.35 -2.99
N SER A 105 1.94 9.35 -2.89
CA SER A 105 0.52 9.54 -2.55
C SER A 105 0.32 10.22 -1.19
N LEU A 106 1.11 9.82 -0.18
CA LEU A 106 1.08 10.43 1.15
C LEU A 106 1.51 11.91 1.10
N LEU A 107 2.54 12.24 0.33
CA LEU A 107 3.00 13.62 0.15
C LEU A 107 1.96 14.48 -0.57
N GLU A 108 1.29 13.94 -1.58
CA GLU A 108 0.18 14.60 -2.29
C GLU A 108 -0.98 14.91 -1.33
N ASN A 109 -1.42 13.92 -0.55
CA ASN A 109 -2.46 14.09 0.45
C ASN A 109 -2.05 15.11 1.53
N ALA A 110 -0.80 15.07 2.00
CA ALA A 110 -0.29 16.04 2.98
C ALA A 110 -0.27 17.47 2.41
N ALA A 111 0.16 17.64 1.15
CA ALA A 111 0.13 18.92 0.45
C ALA A 111 -1.31 19.46 0.37
N HIS A 112 -2.26 18.57 0.05
CA HIS A 112 -3.66 18.92 -0.10
C HIS A 112 -4.30 19.34 1.23
N LEU A 113 -3.89 18.71 2.34
CA LEU A 113 -4.31 19.07 3.70
C LEU A 113 -3.63 20.34 4.24
N GLY A 114 -2.79 21.01 3.45
CA GLY A 114 -2.19 22.31 3.79
C GLY A 114 -0.82 22.23 4.46
N LEU A 115 -0.14 21.07 4.40
CA LEU A 115 1.23 20.96 4.88
C LEU A 115 2.15 21.76 3.93
N PRO A 116 3.03 22.66 4.42
CA PRO A 116 3.86 23.49 3.56
C PRO A 116 4.94 22.63 2.87
N ILE A 117 4.76 22.39 1.57
CA ILE A 117 5.72 21.69 0.72
C ILE A 117 6.35 22.69 -0.26
N PRO A 118 7.67 22.64 -0.53
CA PRO A 118 8.32 23.50 -1.51
C PRO A 118 7.63 23.43 -2.89
N GLU A 119 7.38 24.58 -3.52
CA GLU A 119 6.66 24.62 -4.81
C GLU A 119 7.26 23.73 -5.90
N LYS A 120 8.60 23.61 -5.93
CA LYS A 120 9.27 22.74 -6.90
C LYS A 120 8.85 21.28 -6.74
N LEU A 121 8.66 20.83 -5.51
CA LEU A 121 8.27 19.46 -5.20
C LEU A 121 6.77 19.25 -5.52
N LYS A 122 5.94 20.24 -5.21
CA LYS A 122 4.52 20.24 -5.60
C LYS A 122 4.33 20.11 -7.12
N LYS A 123 5.08 20.88 -7.92
CA LYS A 123 5.03 20.81 -9.39
C LYS A 123 5.44 19.45 -9.94
N VAL A 124 6.45 18.81 -9.31
CA VAL A 124 6.88 17.46 -9.72
C VAL A 124 5.78 16.43 -9.41
N LEU A 125 5.12 16.54 -8.25
CA LEU A 125 4.02 15.66 -7.87
C LEU A 125 2.81 15.84 -8.81
N GLU A 126 2.42 17.08 -9.12
CA GLU A 126 1.34 17.38 -10.09
C GLU A 126 1.66 16.79 -11.48
N GLN A 127 2.89 16.96 -11.97
CA GLN A 127 3.30 16.37 -13.27
C GLN A 127 3.26 14.84 -13.30
N LEU A 128 3.53 14.17 -12.18
CA LEU A 128 3.40 12.72 -12.07
C LEU A 128 1.93 12.29 -12.05
N HIS A 129 1.06 13.09 -11.43
CA HIS A 129 -0.39 12.86 -11.41
C HIS A 129 -0.97 12.98 -12.82
N ASP A 130 -0.68 14.08 -13.53
CA ASP A 130 -1.22 14.34 -14.89
C ASP A 130 -0.85 13.22 -15.87
N ARG A 131 0.41 12.77 -15.85
CA ARG A 131 0.85 11.62 -16.68
C ARG A 131 0.12 10.32 -16.35
N SER A 132 -0.24 10.11 -15.08
CA SER A 132 -0.96 8.91 -14.64
C SER A 132 -2.45 8.93 -15.01
N GLU A 133 -3.01 10.09 -15.39
CA GLU A 133 -4.36 10.21 -15.95
C GLU A 133 -4.36 10.11 -17.47
N GLU A 134 -3.38 10.73 -18.16
CA GLU A 134 -3.22 10.59 -19.62
C GLU A 134 -3.05 9.13 -20.07
N ASP A 135 -2.35 8.30 -19.30
CA ASP A 135 -2.19 6.87 -19.58
C ASP A 135 -3.50 6.06 -19.41
N LYS A 136 -4.53 6.60 -18.74
CA LYS A 136 -5.83 5.91 -18.55
C LYS A 136 -6.87 6.26 -19.61
N ASP A 137 -6.77 7.43 -20.23
CA ASP A 137 -7.68 7.87 -21.31
C ASP A 137 -7.22 7.37 -22.70
N GLY A 138 -6.06 6.71 -22.77
CA GLY A 138 -5.49 6.13 -24.00
C GLY A 138 -5.81 4.65 -24.26
N GLU A 139 -6.59 3.97 -23.40
CA GLU A 139 -7.07 2.59 -23.58
C GLU A 139 -8.57 2.50 -23.92
#